data_AF-A0A225UVL6-F1
#
_entry.id   AF-A0A225UVL6-F1
#
_cell.length_a   1.000
_cell.length_b   1.000
_cell.length_c   1.000
_cell.angle_alpha   90.00
_cell.angle_beta   90.00
_cell.angle_gamma   90.00
#
_symmetry.space_group_name_H-M   'P 1'
#
loop_
_entity.id
_entity.type
_entity.pdbx_description
1 polymer ?
#
loop_
_entity_poly.entity_id
_entity_poly.type
_entity_poly.pdbx_seq_one_letter_code
_entity_poly.pdbx_strand_id
1 'polypeptide(L)' 'MKALGIPEVETRIAMTKGCMDMLTVIAHEKIEGPGICYVQAKIRSMCVDENIAYTGLLWDLFWSYFR' A
#
# COMPACT_ATOMS: atom_id res chain seq x y z
N MET A 1 2.20 9.18 4.28
CA MET A 1 2.85 8.02 4.94
C MET A 1 3.70 8.42 6.14
N LYS A 2 4.56 9.45 6.05
CA LYS A 2 5.33 9.98 7.20
C LYS A 2 4.44 10.43 8.39
N ALA A 3 3.25 10.96 8.11
CA ALA A 3 2.25 11.32 9.12
C ALA A 3 1.65 10.12 9.88
N LEU A 4 1.74 8.90 9.33
CA LEU A 4 1.27 7.66 9.97
C LEU A 4 2.42 6.87 10.61
N GLY A 5 3.67 7.32 10.47
CA GLY A 5 4.84 6.58 10.95
C GLY A 5 5.16 5.31 10.12
N ILE A 6 4.63 5.19 8.90
CA ILE A 6 5.02 4.09 7.99
C ILE A 6 6.52 4.25 7.69
N PRO A 7 7.33 3.19 7.88
CA PRO A 7 8.76 3.28 7.67
C PRO A 7 9.08 3.64 6.21
N GLU A 8 10.17 4.39 6.02
CA GLU A 8 10.53 4.92 4.69
C GLU A 8 10.78 3.81 3.67
N VAL A 9 11.21 2.63 4.11
CA VAL A 9 11.34 1.43 3.29
C VAL A 9 10.00 0.94 2.73
N GLU A 10 8.96 0.81 3.56
CA GLU A 10 7.62 0.46 3.10
C GLU A 10 7.02 1.56 2.21
N THR A 11 7.30 2.82 2.55
CA THR A 11 6.90 3.97 1.71
C THR A 11 7.54 3.91 0.34
N ARG A 12 8.83 3.57 0.25
CA ARG A 12 9.56 3.40 -1.01
C ARG A 12 8.96 2.28 -1.84
N ILE A 13 8.66 1.13 -1.23
CA ILE A 13 8.00 -0.02 -1.88
C ILE A 13 6.63 0.38 -2.43
N ALA A 14 5.84 1.13 -1.66
CA ALA A 14 4.52 1.56 -2.10
C ALA A 14 4.57 2.65 -3.18
N MET A 15 5.59 3.52 -3.12
CA MET A 15 5.91 4.49 -4.17
C MET A 15 6.61 3.87 -5.40
N THR A 16 6.99 2.60 -5.35
CA THR A 16 7.49 1.88 -6.52
C THR A 16 6.39 1.82 -7.59
N LYS A 17 6.83 2.01 -8.84
CA LYS A 17 5.98 2.01 -10.03
C LYS A 17 5.13 0.73 -10.08
N GLY A 18 3.81 0.89 -10.15
CA GLY A 18 2.86 -0.23 -10.22
C GLY A 18 2.23 -0.68 -8.89
N CYS A 19 2.53 -0.03 -7.76
CA CYS A 19 1.76 -0.14 -6.51
C CYS A 19 0.68 0.96 -6.44
N MET A 20 1.06 2.18 -6.06
CA MET A 20 0.13 3.32 -6.00
C MET A 20 -0.39 3.75 -7.38
N ASP A 21 0.44 3.62 -8.42
CA ASP A 21 0.06 3.89 -9.80
C ASP A 21 -1.19 3.08 -10.22
N MET A 22 -1.29 1.84 -9.75
CA MET A 22 -2.41 0.95 -10.06
C MET A 22 -3.73 1.44 -9.46
N LEU A 23 -3.68 2.16 -8.33
CA LEU A 23 -4.85 2.81 -7.74
C LEU A 23 -5.34 3.98 -8.59
N THR A 24 -4.45 4.69 -9.27
CA THR A 24 -4.83 5.80 -10.15
C THR A 24 -5.48 5.33 -11.45
N VAL A 25 -5.21 4.08 -11.86
CA VAL A 25 -5.82 3.44 -13.03
C VAL A 25 -7.20 2.86 -12.71
N ILE A 26 -7.44 2.49 -11.45
CA ILE A 26 -8.73 1.98 -10.98
C ILE A 26 -9.63 3.16 -10.64
N ALA A 27 -10.88 3.16 -11.12
CA ALA A 27 -11.86 4.17 -10.74
C ALA A 27 -12.02 4.20 -9.21
N HIS A 28 -12.05 5.38 -8.59
CA HIS A 28 -12.08 5.56 -7.14
C HIS A 28 -13.17 4.72 -6.44
N GLU A 29 -14.33 4.54 -7.06
CA GLU A 29 -15.43 3.70 -6.57
C GLU A 29 -15.12 2.19 -6.49
N LYS A 30 -14.06 1.73 -7.18
CA LYS A 30 -13.58 0.34 -7.15
C LYS A 30 -12.27 0.17 -6.38
N ILE A 31 -11.72 1.27 -5.84
CA ILE A 31 -10.55 1.22 -4.97
C ILE A 31 -10.94 0.56 -3.64
N GLU A 32 -12.11 0.91 -3.12
CA GLU A 32 -12.67 0.33 -1.90
C GLU A 32 -12.91 -1.17 -2.03
N GLY A 33 -12.09 -1.98 -1.35
CA GLY A 33 -12.17 -3.43 -1.37
C GLY A 33 -11.10 -4.08 -2.25
N PRO A 34 -11.36 -4.33 -3.55
CA PRO A 34 -10.44 -5.10 -4.39
C PRO A 34 -9.16 -4.33 -4.73
N GLY A 35 -9.24 -2.99 -4.90
CA GLY A 35 -8.06 -2.16 -5.15
C GLY A 35 -7.09 -2.15 -3.96
N ILE A 36 -7.61 -1.86 -2.76
CA ILE A 36 -6.83 -1.86 -1.52
C ILE A 36 -6.23 -3.25 -1.24
N CYS A 37 -7.02 -4.32 -1.37
CA CYS A 37 -6.55 -5.68 -1.14
C CYS A 37 -5.44 -6.07 -2.11
N TYR A 38 -5.56 -5.70 -3.39
CA TYR A 38 -4.53 -5.93 -4.40
C TYR A 38 -3.23 -5.19 -4.06
N VAL A 39 -3.32 -3.91 -3.67
CA VAL A 39 -2.14 -3.11 -3.33
C VAL A 39 -1.47 -3.60 -2.05
N GLN A 40 -2.23 -3.96 -1.01
CA GLN A 40 -1.67 -4.60 0.18
C GLN A 40 -0.95 -5.90 -0.15
N ALA A 41 -1.56 -6.76 -0.98
CA ALA A 41 -0.93 -8.01 -1.40
C ALA A 41 0.37 -7.75 -2.17
N LYS A 42 0.39 -6.74 -3.03
CA LYS A 42 1.57 -6.36 -3.83
C LYS A 42 2.68 -5.77 -2.98
N ILE A 43 2.37 -4.84 -2.08
CA ILE A 43 3.34 -4.28 -1.13
C ILE A 43 3.90 -5.38 -0.23
N ARG A 44 3.05 -6.30 0.25
CA ARG A 44 3.49 -7.45 1.05
C ARG A 44 4.44 -8.35 0.26
N SER A 45 4.13 -8.65 -1.00
CA SER A 45 5.01 -9.47 -1.86
C SER A 45 6.37 -8.80 -2.09
N MET A 46 6.37 -7.49 -2.35
CA MET A 46 7.61 -6.71 -2.54
C MET A 46 8.41 -6.58 -1.25
N CYS A 47 7.75 -6.44 -0.10
CA CYS A 47 8.42 -6.43 1.19
C CYS A 47 9.07 -7.79 1.48
N VAL A 48 8.41 -8.90 1.16
CA VAL A 48 9.02 -10.24 1.30
C VAL A 48 10.25 -10.39 0.40
N ASP A 49 10.18 -9.90 -0.84
CA ASP A 49 11.29 -9.93 -1.80
C ASP A 49 12.51 -9.11 -1.32
N GLU A 50 12.29 -7.89 -0.81
CA GLU A 50 13.35 -7.06 -0.21
C GLU A 50 13.71 -7.43 1.25
N ASN A 51 13.11 -8.50 1.81
CA ASN A 51 13.30 -8.93 3.21
C ASN A 51 12.94 -7.85 4.27
N ILE A 52 11.92 -7.06 3.98
CA ILE A 52 11.42 -5.95 4.79
C ILE A 52 10.21 -6.40 5.61
N ALA A 53 10.16 -6.00 6.88
CA ALA A 53 9.00 -6.22 7.73
C ALA A 53 7.81 -5.37 7.25
N TYR A 54 6.78 -6.03 6.74
CA TYR A 54 5.54 -5.39 6.30
C TYR A 54 4.63 -5.08 7.51
N THR A 55 4.29 -3.80 7.71
CA THR A 55 3.48 -3.36 8.85
C THR A 55 2.02 -3.22 8.45
N GLY A 56 1.29 -4.34 8.47
CA GLY A 56 -0.13 -4.37 8.08
C GLY A 56 -1.03 -3.38 8.85
N LEU A 57 -0.75 -3.13 10.13
CA LEU A 57 -1.52 -2.19 10.97
C LEU A 57 -1.46 -0.74 10.47
N LEU A 58 -0.28 -0.26 10.06
CA LEU A 58 -0.12 1.10 9.56
C LEU A 58 -0.74 1.28 8.18
N TRP A 59 -0.66 0.22 7.35
CA TRP A 59 -1.34 0.18 6.07
C TRP A 59 -2.86 0.19 6.24
N ASP A 60 -3.41 -0.60 7.15
CA ASP A 60 -4.84 -0.59 7.45
C ASP A 60 -5.32 0.81 7.88
N LEU A 61 -4.54 1.48 8.74
CA LEU A 61 -4.81 2.85 9.16
C LEU A 61 -4.75 3.85 7.99
N PHE A 62 -3.79 3.70 7.07
CA PHE A 62 -3.71 4.50 5.84
C PHE A 62 -4.92 4.28 4.93
N TRP A 63 -5.33 3.02 4.74
CA TRP A 63 -6.48 2.69 3.89
C TRP A 63 -7.81 3.08 4.53
N SER A 64 -7.88 3.14 5.86
CA SER A 64 -9.05 3.68 6.57
C SER A 64 -9.29 5.17 6.28
N TYR A 65 -8.31 5.91 5.75
CA TYR A 65 -8.54 7.27 5.23
C TYR A 65 -9.11 7.30 3.81
N PHE A 66 -8.98 6.22 3.06
CA PHE A 66 -9.47 6.06 1.69
C PHE A 66 -10.84 5.35 1.62
N ARG A 67 -11.34 4.89 2.77
CA ARG A 67 -12.66 4.31 2.99
C ARG A 67 -13.58 5.39 3.56
#